data_AF-A0A060CC52-F1
#
_entry.id   AF-A0A060CC52-F1
#
_cell.length_a   1.000
_cell.length_b   1.000
_cell.length_c   1.000
_cell.angle_alpha   90.00
_cell.angle_beta   90.00
_cell.angle_gamma   90.00
#
_symmetry.space_group_name_H-M   'P 1'
#
loop_
_entity.id
_entity.type
_entity.pdbx_description
1 polymer ?
#
loop_
_entity_poly.entity_id
_entity_poly.type
_entity_poly.pdbx_seq_one_letter_code
_entity_poly.pdbx_strand_id
1 'polypeptide(L)'
;MTWLRDQGYTTLSMYQLEGYLHNSVNLPARAVVITFDDGLKSVNRYAYPILKRYGFHATAFIISSRIKRHPQKWAPNSLQFMSVSELKQIQDVFDIQSHTHFLH
;
A
#
# COMPACT_ATOMS: atom_id res chain seq x y z
N MET A 1 12.93 4.63 -0.64
CA MET A 1 12.16 5.75 -1.23
C MET A 1 13.04 6.88 -1.74
N THR A 2 14.07 7.31 -1.01
CA THR A 2 15.02 8.36 -1.44
C THR A 2 15.57 8.13 -2.85
N TRP A 3 16.09 6.93 -3.12
CA TRP A 3 16.62 6.62 -4.44
C TRP A 3 15.59 6.77 -5.57
N LEU A 4 14.35 6.27 -5.40
CA LEU A 4 13.29 6.43 -6.39
C LEU A 4 12.97 7.90 -6.67
N ARG A 5 12.83 8.70 -5.61
CA ARG A 5 12.58 10.15 -5.73
C ARG A 5 13.72 10.84 -6.47
N ASP A 6 14.96 10.58 -6.06
CA ASP A 6 16.14 11.25 -6.60
C ASP A 6 16.43 10.83 -8.06
N GLN A 7 15.98 9.62 -8.46
CA GLN A 7 16.01 9.14 -9.84
C GLN A 7 14.81 9.57 -10.69
N GLY A 8 13.90 10.39 -10.14
CA GLY A 8 12.76 10.96 -10.87
C GLY A 8 11.64 9.95 -11.17
N TYR A 9 11.46 8.92 -10.34
CA TYR A 9 10.34 7.99 -10.48
C TYR A 9 9.04 8.58 -9.95
N THR A 10 7.96 8.33 -10.69
CA THR A 10 6.58 8.57 -10.26
C THR A 10 5.93 7.26 -9.88
N THR A 11 5.25 7.23 -8.73
CA THR A 11 4.44 6.08 -8.34
C THR A 11 3.06 6.12 -8.97
N LEU A 12 2.58 4.98 -9.45
CA LEU A 12 1.24 4.84 -10.02
C LEU A 12 0.28 4.14 -9.06
N SER A 13 -1.00 4.50 -9.14
CA SER A 13 -2.09 3.67 -8.62
C SER A 13 -2.38 2.49 -9.54
N MET A 14 -3.08 1.47 -9.03
CA MET A 14 -3.53 0.33 -9.86
C MET A 14 -4.46 0.78 -10.98
N TYR A 15 -5.28 1.80 -10.75
CA TYR A 15 -6.17 2.37 -11.77
C TYR A 15 -5.41 3.06 -12.90
N GLN A 16 -4.28 3.71 -12.61
CA GLN A 16 -3.42 4.30 -13.64
C GLN A 16 -2.72 3.21 -14.46
N LEU A 17 -2.29 2.13 -13.83
CA LEU A 17 -1.73 0.98 -14.54
C LEU A 17 -2.79 0.32 -15.44
N GLU A 18 -3.99 0.08 -14.92
CA GLU A 18 -5.12 -0.46 -15.69
C GLU A 18 -5.43 0.44 -16.90
N GLY A 19 -5.51 1.75 -16.70
CA GLY A 19 -5.72 2.70 -17.80
C GLY A 19 -4.65 2.63 -18.88
N TYR A 20 -3.38 2.46 -18.50
CA TYR A 20 -2.29 2.25 -19.45
C TYR A 20 -2.47 0.95 -20.26
N LEU A 21 -2.81 -0.16 -19.60
CA LEU A 21 -3.07 -1.44 -20.27
C LEU A 21 -4.26 -1.37 -21.24
N HIS A 22 -5.23 -0.51 -20.95
CA HIS A 22 -6.37 -0.25 -21.82
C HIS A 22 -6.17 0.88 -22.83
N ASN A 23 -4.95 1.40 -22.98
CA ASN A 23 -4.63 2.52 -23.88
C ASN A 23 -5.43 3.81 -23.61
N SER A 24 -5.91 4.02 -22.38
CA SER A 24 -6.67 5.21 -21.98
C SER A 24 -5.83 6.24 -21.23
N VAL A 25 -4.63 5.88 -20.78
CA VAL A 25 -3.71 6.75 -20.04
C VAL A 25 -2.28 6.56 -20.55
N ASN A 26 -1.53 7.66 -20.70
CA ASN A 26 -0.09 7.63 -20.91
C ASN A 26 0.65 7.72 -19.58
N LEU A 27 1.72 6.94 -19.43
CA LEU A 27 2.53 6.93 -18.21
C LEU A 27 3.77 7.83 -18.35
N PRO A 28 4.29 8.38 -17.24
CA PRO A 28 5.59 9.03 -17.25
C PRO A 28 6.70 8.04 -17.61
N ALA A 29 7.79 8.54 -18.19
CA ALA A 29 8.91 7.70 -18.65
C ALA A 29 9.53 6.83 -17.55
N ARG A 30 9.45 7.27 -16.29
CA ARG A 30 9.94 6.54 -15.10
C ARG A 30 8.78 6.31 -14.16
N ALA A 31 8.05 5.23 -14.37
CA ALA A 31 6.92 4.84 -13.55
C ALA A 31 7.22 3.55 -12.77
N VAL A 32 6.74 3.48 -11.54
CA VAL A 32 6.74 2.25 -10.73
C VAL A 32 5.41 2.10 -10.01
N VAL A 33 4.99 0.86 -9.78
CA VAL A 33 3.90 0.54 -8.86
C VAL A 33 4.53 0.00 -7.59
N ILE A 34 4.09 0.49 -6.43
CA ILE A 34 4.55 0.02 -5.13
C ILE A 34 3.40 -0.75 -4.48
N THR A 35 3.64 -2.02 -4.14
CA THR A 35 2.65 -2.88 -3.50
C THR A 35 3.14 -3.40 -2.16
N PHE A 36 2.19 -3.67 -1.27
CA PHE A 36 2.40 -4.36 0.00
C PHE A 36 1.33 -5.41 0.18
N ASP A 37 1.72 -6.62 0.55
CA ASP A 37 0.78 -7.74 0.67
C ASP A 37 0.42 -8.01 2.14
N ASP A 38 -0.49 -8.95 2.35
CA ASP A 38 -0.99 -9.49 3.62
C ASP A 38 -1.81 -8.57 4.54
N GLY A 39 -1.57 -7.25 4.51
CA GLY A 39 -2.21 -6.29 5.43
C GLY A 39 -1.52 -6.20 6.81
N LEU A 40 -0.19 -6.30 6.85
CA LEU A 40 0.59 -6.23 8.08
C LEU A 40 0.54 -4.85 8.75
N LYS A 41 0.49 -4.83 10.08
CA LYS A 41 0.51 -3.62 10.91
C LYS A 41 1.80 -2.80 10.75
N SER A 42 2.90 -3.47 10.36
CA SER A 42 4.17 -2.82 10.03
C SER A 42 4.04 -1.85 8.84
N VAL A 43 3.10 -2.08 7.91
CA VAL A 43 2.84 -1.19 6.77
C VAL A 43 2.33 0.17 7.25
N ASN A 44 1.29 0.19 8.10
CA ASN A 44 0.80 1.42 8.73
C ASN A 44 1.87 2.10 9.59
N ARG A 45 2.65 1.32 10.35
CA ARG A 45 3.66 1.87 11.28
C ARG A 45 4.88 2.47 10.57
N TYR A 46 5.40 1.82 9.54
CA TYR A 46 6.71 2.15 8.95
C TYR A 46 6.59 2.63 7.51
N ALA A 47 5.85 1.94 6.65
CA ALA A 47 5.79 2.27 5.23
C ALA A 47 4.96 3.53 4.98
N TYR A 48 3.78 3.63 5.60
CA TYR A 48 2.85 4.75 5.43
C TYR A 48 3.47 6.14 5.68
N PRO A 49 4.08 6.43 6.84
CA PRO A 49 4.65 7.76 7.08
C PRO A 49 5.82 8.08 6.14
N ILE A 50 6.54 7.06 5.64
CA ILE A 50 7.61 7.24 4.67
C ILE A 50 7.02 7.58 3.31
N LEU A 51 6.11 6.77 2.78
CA LEU A 51 5.47 7.03 1.48
C LEU A 51 4.79 8.41 1.45
N LYS A 52 4.05 8.75 2.51
CA LYS A 52 3.43 10.06 2.68
C LYS A 52 4.44 11.21 2.59
N ARG A 53 5.58 11.09 3.28
CA ARG A 53 6.65 12.11 3.27
C ARG A 53 7.25 12.31 1.87
N TYR A 54 7.30 11.25 1.07
CA TYR A 54 7.86 11.28 -0.28
C TYR A 54 6.81 11.63 -1.35
N GLY A 55 5.53 11.80 -0.98
CA GLY A 55 4.44 12.04 -1.93
C GLY A 55 4.17 10.84 -2.84
N PHE A 56 4.50 9.65 -2.38
CA PHE A 56 4.34 8.40 -3.14
C PHE A 56 3.03 7.71 -2.78
N HIS A 57 2.40 7.14 -3.79
CA HIS A 57 1.21 6.30 -3.69
C HIS A 57 1.59 4.82 -3.73
N ALA A 58 0.79 3.97 -3.10
CA ALA A 58 0.98 2.52 -3.08
C ALA A 58 -0.35 1.76 -3.05
N THR A 59 -0.29 0.44 -3.16
CA THR A 59 -1.45 -0.43 -3.01
C THR A 59 -1.18 -1.49 -1.94
N ALA A 60 -2.13 -1.70 -1.04
CA ALA A 60 -2.10 -2.76 -0.05
C ALA A 60 -3.07 -3.88 -0.46
N PHE A 61 -2.55 -5.06 -0.80
CA PHE A 61 -3.34 -6.27 -1.00
C PHE A 61 -3.52 -6.97 0.35
N ILE A 62 -4.75 -7.02 0.85
CA ILE A 62 -5.05 -7.48 2.21
C ILE A 62 -5.75 -8.83 2.22
N ILE A 63 -5.39 -9.69 3.18
CA ILE A 63 -6.14 -10.91 3.46
C ILE A 63 -7.24 -10.56 4.44
N SER A 64 -8.48 -10.45 3.95
CA SER A 64 -9.55 -9.80 4.72
C SER A 64 -9.87 -10.51 6.04
N SER A 65 -9.72 -11.84 6.14
CA SER A 65 -9.88 -12.58 7.41
C SER A 65 -8.81 -12.28 8.47
N ARG A 66 -7.64 -11.77 8.06
CA ARG A 66 -6.53 -11.47 8.97
C ARG A 66 -6.66 -10.08 9.60
N ILE A 67 -7.38 -9.16 8.94
CA ILE A 67 -7.64 -7.80 9.41
C ILE A 67 -8.45 -7.79 10.70
N LYS A 68 -8.06 -6.93 11.65
CA LYS A 68 -8.66 -6.87 12.98
C LYS A 68 -9.80 -5.87 13.04
N ARG A 69 -10.79 -6.14 13.89
CA ARG A 69 -11.84 -5.16 14.19
C ARG A 69 -11.30 -3.95 14.95
N HIS A 70 -10.38 -4.18 15.88
CA HIS A 70 -9.77 -3.14 16.72
C HIS A 70 -8.24 -3.17 16.62
N PRO A 71 -7.57 -2.02 16.78
CA PRO A 71 -6.11 -1.95 16.81
C PRO A 71 -5.53 -2.85 17.90
N GLN A 72 -4.44 -3.54 17.57
CA GLN A 72 -3.64 -4.27 18.56
C GLN A 72 -2.47 -3.41 19.03
N LYS A 73 -2.03 -3.58 20.28
CA LYS A 73 -0.78 -2.95 20.79
C LYS A 73 0.40 -3.46 19.96
N TRP A 74 1.31 -2.57 19.56
CA TRP A 74 2.49 -2.95 18.78
C TRP A 74 3.39 -3.93 19.55
N ALA A 75 3.73 -5.04 18.91
CA ALA A 75 4.63 -6.06 19.40
C ALA A 75 5.58 -6.46 18.25
N PRO A 76 6.83 -5.94 18.23
CA PRO A 76 7.73 -6.09 17.08
C PRO A 76 8.16 -7.53 16.80
N ASN A 77 8.04 -8.41 17.80
CA ASN A 77 8.40 -9.82 17.71
C ASN A 77 7.21 -10.73 17.34
N SER A 78 6.06 -10.15 16.97
CA SER A 78 4.89 -10.92 16.54
C SER A 78 4.36 -10.47 15.18
N LEU A 79 3.76 -11.41 14.46
CA LEU A 79 3.09 -11.11 13.20
C LEU A 79 1.74 -10.47 13.52
N GLN A 80 1.63 -9.17 13.27
CA GLN A 80 0.43 -8.39 13.52
C GLN A 80 -0.17 -7.84 12.23
N PHE A 81 -1.50 -7.85 12.16
CA PHE A 81 -2.26 -7.33 11.03
C PHE A 81 -2.94 -6.02 11.40
N MET A 82 -3.15 -5.16 10.42
CA MET A 82 -3.86 -3.89 10.62
C MET A 82 -5.29 -4.14 11.10
N SER A 83 -5.82 -3.15 11.83
CA SER A 83 -7.27 -3.07 12.04
C SER A 83 -7.98 -2.33 10.90
N VAL A 84 -9.32 -2.43 10.86
CA VAL A 84 -10.15 -1.62 9.95
C VAL A 84 -9.88 -0.12 10.09
N SER A 85 -9.67 0.37 11.32
CA SER A 85 -9.35 1.79 11.55
C SER A 85 -7.96 2.17 11.01
N GLU A 86 -6.99 1.27 11.11
CA GLU A 86 -5.64 1.48 10.57
C GLU A 86 -5.61 1.42 9.04
N LEU A 87 -6.45 0.58 8.43
CA LEU A 87 -6.66 0.59 6.97
C LEU A 87 -7.27 1.92 6.51
N LYS A 88 -8.32 2.41 7.19
CA LYS A 88 -8.93 3.72 6.88
C LYS A 88 -7.94 4.87 7.03
N GLN A 89 -7.04 4.79 8.01
CA GLN A 89 -6.05 5.83 8.26
C GLN A 89 -5.05 6.02 7.10
N ILE A 90 -4.72 4.95 6.37
CA ILE A 90 -3.66 5.00 5.33
C ILE A 90 -4.19 5.29 3.93
N GLN A 91 -5.51 5.43 3.76
CA GLN A 91 -6.16 5.54 2.45
C GLN A 91 -5.83 6.84 1.67
N ASP A 92 -5.20 7.83 2.31
CA ASP A 92 -4.66 8.99 1.60
C ASP A 92 -3.39 8.69 0.81
N VAL A 93 -2.79 7.50 1.03
CA VAL A 93 -1.55 7.05 0.39
C VAL A 93 -1.71 5.66 -0.26
N PHE A 94 -2.65 4.85 0.23
CA PHE A 94 -2.83 3.47 -0.18
C PHE A 94 -4.20 3.21 -0.77
N ASP A 95 -4.23 2.59 -1.95
CA ASP A 95 -5.39 1.81 -2.38
C ASP A 95 -5.45 0.50 -1.60
N ILE A 96 -6.65 0.04 -1.24
CA ILE A 96 -6.86 -1.25 -0.56
C ILE A 96 -7.47 -2.24 -1.54
N GLN A 97 -6.77 -3.36 -1.77
CA GLN A 97 -7.15 -4.40 -2.74
C GLN A 97 -7.16 -5.79 -2.08
N SER A 98 -7.76 -6.77 -2.76
CA SER A 98 -7.95 -8.12 -2.21
C SER A 98 -6.69 -8.99 -2.37
N HIS A 99 -6.24 -9.59 -1.28
CA HIS A 99 -5.37 -10.78 -1.27
C HIS A 99 -6.17 -12.01 -0.82
N THR A 100 -7.41 -12.12 -1.30
CA THR A 100 -8.41 -13.13 -0.89
C THR A 100 -8.96 -12.95 0.54
N HIS A 101 -9.90 -13.82 0.91
CA HIS A 101 -10.47 -13.84 2.26
C HIS A 101 -9.63 -14.63 3.25
N PHE A 102 -9.37 -15.91 3.01
CA PHE A 102 -8.71 -16.83 3.95
C PHE A 102 -7.72 -17.76 3.23
N LEU A 103 -7.20 -17.34 2.08
CA LEU A 103 -6.15 -18.03 1.34
C LEU A 103 -4.96 -17.09 1.20
N HIS A 104 -3.79 -17.58 1.61
CA HIS A 104 -2.52 -16.91 1.38
C HIS A 104 -1.96 -17.46 0.06
#